data_AF-A0A959HBM1-F1
#
_entry.id   AF-A0A959HBM1-F1
#
_cell.length_a   1.000
_cell.length_b   1.000
_cell.length_c   1.000
_cell.angle_alpha   90.00
_cell.angle_beta   90.00
_cell.angle_gamma   90.00
#
_symmetry.space_group_name_H-M   'P 1'
#
loop_
_entity.id
_entity.type
_entity.pdbx_description
1 polymer ?
#
loop_
_entity_poly.entity_id
_entity_poly.type
_entity_poly.pdbx_seq_one_letter_code
_entity_poly.pdbx_strand_id
1 'polypeptide(L)'
;MLAQNATITPKINSPFSRFGLGNFISQYYAGPGGMGGLSAAFQDPYLLNTLNPASLASLQATAFEVGLNAQYSGLKSDGASEGIWSGNLDYLALGFPLINPINEVLDRKRSGLGLGMAFALQPYTVVGYNIESTSVQEELGPTTNYLKGTGGTNRLMWSNALRYKGLSGGFTFGYMFGQLTNSRRVEFDSLELAYVTEFLDEVSLNGFFWEAGLQYTHDFKKLNAEGERESSGRRLTVGLYGNSTDNFNTNTRRFAERYSFDFNVQDT
;
A
#
# COMPACT_ATOMS: atom_id res chain seq x y z
N MET A 1 15.30 -31.52 7.09
CA MET A 1 14.26 -30.52 6.76
C MET A 1 14.75 -29.76 5.54
N LEU A 2 14.11 -29.98 4.39
CA LEU A 2 14.48 -29.34 3.13
C LEU A 2 14.15 -27.85 3.24
N ALA A 3 15.18 -27.00 3.19
CA ALA A 3 14.99 -25.58 2.97
C ALA A 3 14.35 -25.44 1.60
N GLN A 4 13.09 -25.02 1.59
CA GLN A 4 12.38 -24.66 0.38
C GLN A 4 13.16 -23.49 -0.23
N ASN A 5 13.89 -23.75 -1.31
CA ASN A 5 14.43 -22.70 -2.17
C ASN A 5 13.23 -21.89 -2.66
N ALA A 6 12.87 -20.84 -1.92
CA ALA A 6 11.87 -19.90 -2.33
C ALA A 6 12.45 -19.18 -3.55
N THR A 7 12.02 -19.59 -4.75
CA THR A 7 12.38 -18.90 -5.98
C THR A 7 11.92 -17.44 -5.85
N ILE A 8 12.88 -16.55 -5.63
CA ILE A 8 12.65 -15.11 -5.49
C ILE A 8 12.31 -14.56 -6.88
N THR A 9 11.03 -14.56 -7.23
CA THR A 9 10.51 -13.95 -8.46
C THR A 9 9.75 -12.68 -8.10
N PRO A 10 10.32 -11.50 -8.34
CA PRO A 10 9.64 -10.25 -8.03
C PRO A 10 8.50 -10.01 -9.02
N LYS A 11 7.33 -9.61 -8.49
CA LYS A 11 6.13 -9.30 -9.30
C LYS A 11 6.20 -7.92 -9.97
N ILE A 12 7.15 -7.09 -9.54
CA ILE A 12 7.46 -5.75 -10.03
C ILE A 12 8.98 -5.73 -10.23
N ASN A 13 9.48 -5.15 -11.33
CA ASN A 13 10.92 -4.99 -11.52
C ASN A 13 11.29 -3.51 -11.48
N SER A 14 11.45 -2.99 -10.27
CA SER A 14 11.92 -1.64 -10.03
C SER A 14 13.28 -1.69 -9.32
N PRO A 15 14.38 -1.41 -10.04
CA PRO A 15 15.73 -1.42 -9.47
C PRO A 15 15.88 -0.51 -8.23
N PHE A 16 15.09 0.56 -8.15
CA PHE A 16 15.10 1.51 -7.04
C PHE A 16 14.47 0.97 -5.75
N SER A 17 13.62 -0.07 -5.85
CA SER A 17 12.99 -0.68 -4.68
C SER A 17 13.97 -1.42 -3.76
N ARG A 18 15.24 -1.55 -4.15
CA ARG A 18 16.30 -2.10 -3.31
C ARG A 18 16.63 -1.24 -2.09
N PHE A 19 16.34 0.07 -2.14
CA PHE A 19 16.71 1.00 -1.08
C PHE A 19 15.59 1.18 -0.06
N GLY A 20 15.95 1.21 1.23
CA GLY A 20 15.01 1.47 2.32
C GLY A 20 13.94 0.39 2.46
N LEU A 21 12.67 0.81 2.55
CA LEU A 21 11.50 -0.07 2.68
C LEU A 21 10.90 -0.48 1.33
N GLY A 22 11.55 -0.10 0.22
CA GLY A 22 11.03 -0.28 -1.13
C GLY A 22 10.28 0.93 -1.67
N ASN A 23 9.52 0.69 -2.73
CA ASN A 23 8.67 1.72 -3.32
C ASN A 23 7.37 1.83 -2.53
N PHE A 24 6.97 3.06 -2.22
CA PHE A 24 5.67 3.34 -1.63
C PHE A 24 4.57 3.12 -2.67
N ILE A 25 3.52 2.41 -2.26
CA ILE A 25 2.32 2.22 -3.08
C ILE A 25 1.36 3.38 -2.82
N SER A 26 0.67 3.82 -3.87
CA SER A 26 -0.41 4.79 -3.75
C SER A 26 -1.49 4.26 -2.78
N GLN A 27 -1.80 5.05 -1.75
CA GLN A 27 -2.80 4.71 -0.74
C GLN A 27 -4.21 5.22 -1.10
N TYR A 28 -4.38 5.77 -2.31
CA TYR A 28 -5.68 6.28 -2.78
C TYR A 28 -6.60 5.13 -3.18
N TYR A 29 -7.84 5.20 -2.72
CA TYR A 29 -8.90 4.30 -3.20
C TYR A 29 -9.33 4.71 -4.61
N ALA A 30 -10.05 3.84 -5.31
CA ALA A 30 -10.42 4.05 -6.71
C ALA A 30 -11.11 5.41 -6.94
N GLY A 31 -12.02 5.81 -6.05
CA GLY A 31 -12.70 7.12 -6.11
C GLY A 31 -11.74 8.32 -6.01
N PRO A 32 -11.06 8.52 -4.86
CA PRO A 32 -10.05 9.57 -4.70
C PRO A 32 -8.95 9.53 -5.76
N GLY A 33 -8.49 8.33 -6.14
CA GLY A 33 -7.45 8.10 -7.14
C GLY A 33 -7.86 8.55 -8.53
N GLY A 34 -9.10 8.26 -8.95
CA GLY A 34 -9.67 8.74 -10.21
C GLY A 34 -9.81 10.26 -10.31
N MET A 35 -9.80 10.96 -9.17
CA MET A 35 -9.82 12.42 -9.10
C MET A 35 -8.43 13.04 -8.89
N GLY A 36 -7.36 12.31 -9.21
CA GLY A 36 -5.99 12.81 -9.06
C GLY A 36 -5.50 12.88 -7.61
N GLY A 37 -6.03 12.03 -6.73
CA GLY A 37 -5.61 11.96 -5.33
C GLY A 37 -6.35 12.91 -4.38
N LEU A 38 -7.51 13.43 -4.80
CA LEU A 38 -8.36 14.26 -3.94
C LEU A 38 -8.92 13.40 -2.79
N SER A 39 -8.26 13.45 -1.65
CA SER A 39 -8.54 12.63 -0.46
C SER A 39 -9.01 13.48 0.72
N ALA A 40 -8.50 14.71 0.86
CA ALA A 40 -8.78 15.53 2.05
C ALA A 40 -10.26 15.95 2.15
N ALA A 41 -10.85 16.40 1.06
CA ALA A 41 -12.25 16.84 1.02
C ALA A 41 -13.21 15.80 0.42
N PHE A 42 -12.69 14.63 0.02
CA PHE A 42 -13.53 13.61 -0.59
C PHE A 42 -14.36 12.90 0.48
N GLN A 43 -15.66 12.88 0.23
CA GLN A 43 -16.65 12.15 1.00
C GLN A 43 -17.72 11.66 0.03
N ASP A 44 -18.13 10.41 0.19
CA ASP A 44 -19.15 9.79 -0.64
C ASP A 44 -20.08 8.94 0.26
N PRO A 45 -21.37 8.79 -0.07
CA PRO A 45 -22.28 7.93 0.68
C PRO A 45 -21.98 6.42 0.56
N TYR A 46 -21.26 6.00 -0.47
CA TYR A 46 -21.04 4.59 -0.84
C TYR A 46 -19.57 4.23 -1.02
N LEU A 47 -18.68 5.22 -1.22
CA LEU A 47 -17.25 5.00 -1.33
C LEU A 47 -16.51 5.32 -0.03
N LEU A 48 -15.48 4.53 0.25
CA LEU A 48 -14.60 4.64 1.39
C LEU A 48 -13.40 5.52 1.06
N ASN A 49 -12.91 6.20 2.10
CA ASN A 49 -11.69 6.98 2.04
C ASN A 49 -11.04 6.93 3.43
N THR A 50 -10.10 6.00 3.58
CA THR A 50 -9.41 5.77 4.85
C THR A 50 -8.29 6.78 5.11
N LEU A 51 -7.79 7.46 4.05
CA LEU A 51 -6.80 8.54 4.17
C LEU A 51 -7.32 9.73 4.97
N ASN A 52 -8.58 10.09 4.81
CA ASN A 52 -9.26 11.01 5.72
C ASN A 52 -10.39 10.27 6.46
N PRO A 53 -10.13 9.71 7.65
CA PRO A 53 -11.14 8.92 8.36
C PRO A 53 -12.42 9.70 8.65
N ALA A 54 -12.41 11.03 8.70
CA ALA A 54 -13.62 11.84 8.93
C ALA A 54 -14.70 11.63 7.86
N SER A 55 -14.33 11.23 6.63
CA SER A 55 -15.31 10.97 5.57
C SER A 55 -16.16 9.73 5.84
N LEU A 56 -15.72 8.80 6.70
CA LEU A 56 -16.50 7.59 7.00
C LEU A 56 -17.84 7.91 7.70
N ALA A 57 -17.94 9.08 8.36
CA ALA A 57 -19.20 9.53 8.95
C ALA A 57 -20.23 9.98 7.90
N SER A 58 -19.85 10.12 6.61
CA SER A 58 -20.77 10.38 5.50
C SER A 58 -21.39 9.14 4.88
N LEU A 59 -20.90 7.96 5.25
CA LEU A 59 -21.36 6.69 4.69
C LEU A 59 -22.84 6.46 5.02
N GLN A 60 -23.62 6.01 4.03
CA GLN A 60 -25.06 5.76 4.19
C GLN A 60 -25.40 4.26 4.12
N ALA A 61 -24.55 3.45 3.49
CA ALA A 61 -24.72 2.01 3.41
C ALA A 61 -23.41 1.30 3.72
N THR A 62 -23.47 0.04 4.14
CA THR A 62 -22.28 -0.80 4.27
C THR A 62 -21.58 -0.90 2.91
N ALA A 63 -20.32 -0.52 2.86
CA ALA A 63 -19.52 -0.51 1.65
C ALA A 63 -18.41 -1.55 1.76
N PHE A 64 -18.31 -2.42 0.76
CA PHE A 64 -17.21 -3.36 0.62
C PHE A 64 -16.48 -3.03 -0.68
N GLU A 65 -15.19 -2.71 -0.56
CA GLU A 65 -14.36 -2.34 -1.70
C GLU A 65 -13.12 -3.22 -1.79
N VAL A 66 -12.77 -3.59 -3.03
CA VAL A 66 -11.54 -4.29 -3.37
C VAL A 66 -10.88 -3.53 -4.51
N GLY A 67 -9.66 -3.04 -4.29
CA GLY A 67 -8.85 -2.35 -5.28
C GLY A 67 -7.80 -3.28 -5.88
N LEU A 68 -7.72 -3.31 -7.22
CA LEU A 68 -6.68 -4.02 -7.96
C LEU A 68 -5.98 -3.03 -8.89
N ASN A 69 -4.64 -3.06 -8.91
CA ASN A 69 -3.86 -2.29 -9.88
C ASN A 69 -3.28 -3.20 -10.97
N ALA A 70 -3.12 -2.61 -12.15
CA ALA A 70 -2.29 -3.13 -13.22
C ALA A 70 -1.46 -1.98 -13.78
N GLN A 71 -0.15 -2.17 -13.88
CA GLN A 71 0.79 -1.18 -14.35
C GLN A 71 1.64 -1.76 -15.48
N TYR A 72 1.73 -1.01 -16.57
CA TYR A 72 2.67 -1.24 -17.66
C TYR A 72 3.84 -0.26 -17.55
N SER A 73 5.06 -0.78 -17.47
CA SER A 73 6.31 0.00 -17.40
C SER A 73 7.16 -0.28 -18.63
N GLY A 74 7.55 0.79 -19.34
CA GLY A 74 8.53 0.70 -20.43
C GLY A 74 9.91 1.14 -19.94
N LEU A 75 10.87 0.22 -19.92
CA LEU A 75 12.28 0.52 -19.62
C LEU A 75 13.05 0.68 -20.94
N LYS A 76 13.92 1.68 -21.01
CA LYS A 76 14.80 1.92 -22.15
C LYS A 76 16.23 2.15 -21.67
N SER A 77 17.18 1.45 -22.26
CA SER A 77 18.62 1.63 -22.02
C SER A 77 19.38 1.37 -23.30
N ASP A 78 20.19 2.34 -23.76
CA ASP A 78 21.12 2.30 -24.90
C ASP A 78 20.85 1.20 -25.97
N GLY A 79 19.75 1.35 -26.71
CA GLY A 79 19.36 0.46 -27.82
C GLY A 79 18.41 -0.68 -27.46
N ALA A 80 18.18 -0.96 -26.18
CA ALA A 80 17.22 -1.94 -25.69
C ALA A 80 15.95 -1.29 -25.12
N SER A 81 14.80 -1.89 -25.39
CA SER A 81 13.50 -1.51 -24.84
C SER A 81 12.80 -2.76 -24.29
N GLU A 82 12.31 -2.67 -23.06
CA GLU A 82 11.59 -3.77 -22.40
C GLU A 82 10.24 -3.27 -21.88
N GLY A 83 9.19 -4.04 -22.13
CA GLY A 83 7.84 -3.78 -21.61
C GLY A 83 7.52 -4.73 -20.47
N ILE A 84 7.28 -4.20 -19.28
CA ILE A 84 7.02 -4.95 -18.07
C ILE A 84 5.57 -4.71 -17.65
N TRP A 85 4.80 -5.79 -17.56
CA TRP A 85 3.49 -5.77 -16.93
C TRP A 85 3.60 -6.21 -15.47
N SER A 86 2.95 -5.47 -14.59
CA SER A 86 2.83 -5.78 -13.18
C SER A 86 1.39 -5.57 -12.72
N GLY A 87 0.97 -6.30 -11.69
CA GLY A 87 -0.35 -6.13 -11.10
C GLY A 87 -0.35 -6.62 -9.67
N ASN A 88 -1.13 -5.93 -8.83
CA ASN A 88 -1.21 -6.24 -7.40
C ASN A 88 -2.59 -5.89 -6.83
N LEU A 89 -2.83 -6.37 -5.61
CA LEU A 89 -3.94 -5.90 -4.79
C LEU A 89 -3.56 -4.54 -4.19
N ASP A 90 -4.40 -3.53 -4.36
CA ASP A 90 -4.19 -2.21 -3.72
C ASP A 90 -4.79 -2.18 -2.32
N TYR A 91 -6.01 -2.65 -2.16
CA TYR A 91 -6.69 -2.61 -0.87
C TYR A 91 -7.88 -3.57 -0.82
N LEU A 92 -8.22 -3.97 0.40
CA LEU A 92 -9.47 -4.59 0.77
C LEU A 92 -10.04 -3.79 1.93
N ALA A 93 -11.24 -3.25 1.77
CA ALA A 93 -11.84 -2.37 2.75
C ALA A 93 -13.32 -2.70 2.97
N LEU A 94 -13.76 -2.57 4.22
CA LEU A 94 -15.13 -2.81 4.64
C LEU A 94 -15.54 -1.71 5.62
N GLY A 95 -16.54 -0.92 5.24
CA GLY A 95 -17.07 0.19 6.03
C GLY A 95 -18.52 -0.02 6.41
N PHE A 96 -18.85 0.41 7.63
CA PHE A 96 -20.18 0.29 8.23
C PHE A 96 -20.66 1.66 8.71
N PRO A 97 -21.84 2.12 8.27
CA PRO A 97 -22.51 3.25 8.88
C PRO A 97 -23.20 2.79 10.16
N LEU A 98 -22.68 3.21 11.32
CA LEU A 98 -23.22 2.83 12.63
C LEU A 98 -24.49 3.62 12.98
N ILE A 99 -24.56 4.89 12.53
CA ILE A 99 -25.79 5.68 12.56
C ILE A 99 -26.18 5.94 11.11
N ASN A 100 -27.27 5.29 10.67
CA ASN A 100 -27.73 5.40 9.31
C ASN A 100 -28.77 6.55 9.18
N PRO A 101 -28.56 7.55 8.32
CA PRO A 101 -29.58 8.54 8.02
C PRO A 101 -30.87 7.93 7.43
N ILE A 102 -30.83 6.71 6.88
CA ILE A 102 -32.03 5.97 6.42
C ILE A 102 -32.92 5.57 7.60
N ASN A 103 -32.33 5.20 8.75
CA ASN A 103 -33.10 4.92 9.97
C ASN A 103 -33.65 6.21 10.59
N GLU A 104 -32.95 7.32 10.44
CA GLU A 104 -33.42 8.64 10.88
C GLU A 104 -34.63 9.16 10.10
N VAL A 105 -34.74 8.83 8.81
CA VAL A 105 -35.93 9.15 8.01
C VAL A 105 -37.15 8.37 8.51
N LEU A 106 -36.97 7.12 8.95
CA LEU A 106 -38.02 6.31 9.56
C LEU A 106 -38.43 6.83 10.95
N ASP A 107 -37.46 7.31 11.75
CA ASP A 107 -37.68 7.81 13.11
C ASP A 107 -38.07 9.30 13.20
N ARG A 108 -38.22 10.00 12.06
CA ARG A 108 -38.50 11.46 11.98
C ARG A 108 -37.54 12.34 12.81
N LYS A 109 -36.37 11.83 13.18
CA LYS A 109 -35.33 12.57 13.89
C LYS A 109 -34.20 12.84 12.91
N ARG A 110 -34.14 14.05 12.36
CA ARG A 110 -32.94 14.55 11.67
C ARG A 110 -31.87 14.82 12.72
N SER A 111 -31.17 13.78 13.15
CA SER A 111 -30.03 14.00 14.02
C SER A 111 -28.89 14.46 13.12
N GLY A 112 -28.20 15.53 13.50
CA GLY A 112 -26.99 15.93 12.79
C GLY A 112 -25.85 14.93 12.97
N LEU A 113 -26.08 13.78 13.61
CA LEU A 113 -25.06 12.83 13.99
C LEU A 113 -24.85 11.81 12.88
N GLY A 114 -23.59 11.57 12.52
CA GLY A 114 -23.20 10.44 11.69
C GLY A 114 -22.12 9.67 12.42
N LEU A 115 -22.21 8.34 12.44
CA LEU A 115 -21.15 7.48 12.95
C LEU A 115 -20.83 6.47 11.88
N GLY A 116 -19.54 6.31 11.58
CA GLY A 116 -19.04 5.34 10.64
C GLY A 116 -17.79 4.66 11.17
N MET A 117 -17.60 3.41 10.81
CA MET A 117 -16.35 2.70 11.05
C MET A 117 -15.92 1.95 9.81
N ALA A 118 -14.64 1.67 9.68
CA ALA A 118 -14.12 0.84 8.61
C ALA A 118 -12.93 0.00 9.06
N PHE A 119 -12.79 -1.16 8.42
CA PHE A 119 -11.60 -2.00 8.47
C PHE A 119 -10.98 -2.04 7.09
N ALA A 120 -9.66 -1.87 7.01
CA ALA A 120 -8.96 -1.94 5.74
C ALA A 120 -7.64 -2.71 5.87
N LEU A 121 -7.30 -3.43 4.82
CA LEU A 121 -6.00 -4.06 4.62
C LEU A 121 -5.45 -3.55 3.29
N GLN A 122 -4.31 -2.87 3.32
CA GLN A 122 -3.67 -2.35 2.11
C GLN A 122 -2.15 -2.50 2.15
N PRO A 123 -1.50 -2.90 1.06
CA PRO A 123 -0.05 -2.84 0.94
C PRO A 123 0.43 -1.38 1.02
N TYR A 124 1.52 -1.16 1.75
CA TYR A 124 2.11 0.15 1.95
C TYR A 124 3.40 0.35 1.16
N THR A 125 4.29 -0.64 1.21
CA THR A 125 5.49 -0.66 0.40
C THR A 125 5.65 -1.98 -0.32
N VAL A 126 6.38 -1.96 -1.43
CA VAL A 126 6.73 -3.15 -2.20
C VAL A 126 8.19 -3.12 -2.60
N VAL A 127 8.84 -4.28 -2.42
CA VAL A 127 10.17 -4.55 -2.95
C VAL A 127 10.06 -5.60 -4.04
N GLY A 128 10.64 -5.27 -5.18
CA GLY A 128 10.64 -6.12 -6.36
C GLY A 128 11.74 -5.67 -7.30
N TYR A 129 12.84 -6.40 -7.32
CA TYR A 129 13.90 -6.22 -8.30
C TYR A 129 14.58 -7.55 -8.62
N ASN A 130 14.92 -7.74 -9.88
CA ASN A 130 15.75 -8.83 -10.35
C ASN A 130 16.76 -8.23 -11.33
N ILE A 131 17.97 -7.98 -10.83
CA ILE A 131 19.04 -7.34 -11.58
C ILE A 131 20.16 -8.34 -11.73
N GLU A 132 20.58 -8.54 -12.96
CA GLU A 132 21.79 -9.27 -13.31
C GLU A 132 22.83 -8.26 -13.78
N SER A 133 24.02 -8.34 -13.21
CA SER A 133 25.13 -7.46 -13.58
C SER A 133 26.41 -8.26 -13.71
N THR A 134 26.87 -8.41 -14.94
CA THR A 134 28.14 -9.03 -15.27
C THR A 134 29.23 -7.96 -15.33
N SER A 135 30.29 -8.14 -14.56
CA SER A 135 31.48 -7.31 -14.60
C SER A 135 32.70 -8.16 -14.91
N VAL A 136 33.58 -7.67 -15.77
CA VAL A 136 34.86 -8.33 -16.04
C VAL A 136 35.91 -7.75 -15.10
N GLN A 137 36.49 -8.57 -14.24
CA GLN A 137 37.65 -8.20 -13.43
C GLN A 137 38.94 -8.77 -14.04
N GLU A 138 40.00 -7.95 -14.04
CA GLU A 138 41.27 -8.26 -14.69
C GLU A 138 41.96 -9.51 -14.12
N GLU A 139 41.75 -9.83 -12.83
CA GLU A 139 42.33 -10.99 -12.13
C GLU A 139 41.42 -12.22 -12.03
N LEU A 140 40.09 -12.05 -12.14
CA LEU A 140 39.10 -13.10 -11.86
C LEU A 140 38.23 -13.48 -13.07
N GLY A 141 38.34 -12.74 -14.18
CA GLY A 141 37.52 -12.91 -15.38
C GLY A 141 36.07 -12.41 -15.21
N PRO A 142 35.12 -12.84 -16.07
CA PRO A 142 33.71 -12.48 -15.93
C PRO A 142 33.13 -12.96 -14.59
N THR A 143 32.57 -12.01 -13.83
CA THR A 143 31.87 -12.26 -12.57
C THR A 143 30.45 -11.74 -12.68
N THR A 144 29.46 -12.60 -12.46
CA THR A 144 28.04 -12.26 -12.54
C THR A 144 27.45 -12.07 -11.14
N ASN A 145 26.89 -10.89 -10.90
CA ASN A 145 26.17 -10.54 -9.68
C ASN A 145 24.66 -10.65 -9.94
N TYR A 146 23.99 -11.54 -9.22
CA TYR A 146 22.54 -11.61 -9.18
C TYR A 146 22.04 -10.90 -7.92
N LEU A 147 21.25 -9.87 -8.12
CA LEU A 147 20.64 -9.06 -7.09
C LEU A 147 19.13 -9.25 -7.19
N LYS A 148 18.55 -9.96 -6.22
CA LYS A 148 17.11 -10.23 -6.17
C LYS A 148 16.54 -9.67 -4.87
N GLY A 149 15.37 -9.06 -4.95
CA GLY A 149 14.65 -8.62 -3.76
C GLY A 149 13.15 -8.74 -3.93
N THR A 150 12.49 -9.27 -2.91
CA THR A 150 11.03 -9.40 -2.87
C THR A 150 10.50 -9.05 -1.48
N GLY A 151 9.21 -8.72 -1.45
CA GLY A 151 8.47 -8.51 -0.22
C GLY A 151 7.82 -7.14 -0.18
N GLY A 152 7.59 -6.64 1.02
CA GLY A 152 6.88 -5.40 1.22
C GLY A 152 6.23 -5.33 2.59
N THR A 153 5.53 -4.23 2.83
CA THR A 153 4.79 -4.01 4.07
C THR A 153 3.31 -3.84 3.78
N ASN A 154 2.47 -4.28 4.71
CA ASN A 154 1.02 -4.16 4.67
C ASN A 154 0.54 -3.42 5.91
N ARG A 155 -0.53 -2.66 5.76
CA ARG A 155 -1.21 -1.92 6.82
C ARG A 155 -2.58 -2.53 7.06
N LEU A 156 -2.81 -2.97 8.29
CA LEU A 156 -4.15 -3.25 8.79
C LEU A 156 -4.65 -2.02 9.54
N MET A 157 -5.85 -1.57 9.21
CA MET A 157 -6.42 -0.30 9.70
C MET A 157 -7.79 -0.53 10.28
N TRP A 158 -8.05 0.12 11.40
CA TRP A 158 -9.37 0.27 12.00
C TRP A 158 -9.66 1.75 12.18
N SER A 159 -10.65 2.24 11.45
CA SER A 159 -11.03 3.64 11.37
C SER A 159 -12.40 3.86 11.97
N ASN A 160 -12.56 4.97 12.69
CA ASN A 160 -13.82 5.41 13.29
C ASN A 160 -14.02 6.90 13.00
N ALA A 161 -15.27 7.29 12.81
CA ALA A 161 -15.63 8.67 12.48
C ALA A 161 -16.95 9.09 13.10
N LEU A 162 -17.00 10.36 13.49
CA LEU A 162 -18.17 11.04 14.03
C LEU A 162 -18.40 12.34 13.27
N ARG A 163 -19.64 12.55 12.83
CA ARG A 163 -20.14 13.80 12.31
C ARG A 163 -21.13 14.41 13.29
N TYR A 164 -21.05 15.71 13.46
CA TYR A 164 -22.06 16.53 14.11
C TYR A 164 -22.37 17.75 13.24
N LYS A 165 -23.57 17.77 12.67
CA LYS A 165 -24.04 18.76 11.68
C LYS A 165 -23.10 18.76 10.46
N GLY A 166 -22.42 19.88 10.21
CA GLY A 166 -21.48 20.03 9.11
C GLY A 166 -20.05 19.60 9.46
N LEU A 167 -19.71 19.38 10.73
CA LEU A 167 -18.35 19.04 11.15
C LEU A 167 -18.22 17.52 11.34
N SER A 168 -17.22 16.92 10.72
CA SER A 168 -16.86 15.51 10.86
C SER A 168 -15.43 15.40 11.36
N GLY A 169 -15.19 14.49 12.28
CA GLY A 169 -13.86 14.09 12.74
C GLY A 169 -13.71 12.59 12.69
N GLY A 170 -12.50 12.12 12.45
CA GLY A 170 -12.20 10.70 12.40
C GLY A 170 -10.81 10.38 12.88
N PHE A 171 -10.64 9.14 13.27
CA PHE A 171 -9.39 8.58 13.76
C PHE A 171 -9.21 7.16 13.23
N THR A 172 -8.01 6.86 12.79
CA THR A 172 -7.59 5.52 12.39
C THR A 172 -6.48 5.06 13.32
N PHE A 173 -6.61 3.83 13.81
CA PHE A 173 -5.53 3.10 14.44
C PHE A 173 -5.12 1.95 13.52
N GLY A 174 -3.82 1.74 13.35
CA GLY A 174 -3.34 0.72 12.44
C GLY A 174 -2.10 -0.01 12.93
N TYR A 175 -1.90 -1.19 12.35
CA TYR A 175 -0.73 -2.02 12.54
C TYR A 175 -0.10 -2.29 11.18
N MET A 176 1.16 -1.93 11.03
CA MET A 176 1.96 -2.21 9.85
C MET A 176 2.81 -3.44 10.10
N PHE A 177 2.89 -4.33 9.13
CA PHE A 177 3.71 -5.53 9.20
C PHE A 177 4.21 -5.94 7.81
N GLY A 178 5.39 -6.54 7.75
CA GLY A 178 5.96 -6.98 6.49
C GLY A 178 7.28 -7.69 6.63
N GLN A 179 7.71 -8.31 5.55
CA GLN A 179 9.02 -8.91 5.41
C GLN A 179 9.60 -8.51 4.06
N LEU A 180 10.89 -8.17 4.06
CA LEU A 180 11.69 -7.93 2.88
C LEU A 180 12.79 -8.98 2.86
N THR A 181 13.00 -9.57 1.69
CA THR A 181 14.06 -10.54 1.47
C THR A 181 14.94 -10.03 0.35
N ASN A 182 16.22 -9.80 0.66
CA ASN A 182 17.23 -9.40 -0.30
C ASN A 182 18.23 -10.53 -0.46
N SER A 183 18.35 -11.07 -1.68
CA SER A 183 19.41 -12.00 -2.05
C SER A 183 20.46 -11.29 -2.91
N ARG A 184 21.72 -11.48 -2.55
CA ARG A 184 22.88 -11.14 -3.36
C ARG A 184 23.68 -12.40 -3.59
N ARG A 185 23.71 -12.87 -4.82
CA ARG A 185 24.53 -14.00 -5.25
C ARG A 185 25.63 -13.53 -6.18
N VAL A 186 26.83 -14.06 -5.96
CA VAL A 186 28.01 -13.80 -6.78
C VAL A 186 28.49 -15.12 -7.37
N GLU A 187 28.61 -15.15 -8.69
CA GLU A 187 29.09 -16.29 -9.47
C GLU A 187 30.35 -15.85 -10.25
N PHE A 188 31.38 -16.71 -10.28
CA PHE A 188 32.62 -16.45 -11.02
C PHE A 188 32.65 -17.37 -12.25
N ASP A 189 32.37 -16.81 -13.42
CA ASP A 189 31.99 -17.59 -14.60
C ASP A 189 33.19 -18.29 -15.28
N SER A 190 34.42 -17.83 -15.01
CA SER A 190 35.66 -18.35 -15.63
C SER A 190 36.48 -19.31 -14.76
N LEU A 191 36.01 -19.66 -13.56
CA LEU A 191 36.74 -20.53 -12.63
C LEU A 191 35.97 -21.84 -12.45
N GLU A 192 36.53 -22.94 -12.98
CA GLU A 192 35.90 -24.28 -13.10
C GLU A 192 35.59 -25.01 -11.77
N LEU A 193 35.80 -24.37 -10.61
CA LEU A 193 35.47 -24.88 -9.27
C LEU A 193 35.15 -23.72 -8.30
N ALA A 194 34.71 -22.58 -8.81
CA ALA A 194 34.45 -21.43 -7.95
C ALA A 194 33.20 -21.67 -7.11
N TYR A 195 33.38 -21.45 -5.80
CA TYR A 195 32.26 -21.38 -4.89
C TYR A 195 31.39 -20.16 -5.20
N VAL A 196 30.10 -20.42 -5.43
CA VAL A 196 29.05 -19.41 -5.39
C VAL A 196 28.88 -18.94 -3.95
N THR A 197 28.80 -17.64 -3.76
CA THR A 197 28.46 -17.06 -2.46
C THR A 197 27.12 -16.35 -2.56
N GLU A 198 26.18 -16.73 -1.71
CA GLU A 198 24.87 -16.10 -1.59
C GLU A 198 24.69 -15.49 -0.20
N PHE A 199 24.36 -14.20 -0.18
CA PHE A 199 23.95 -13.48 1.03
C PHE A 199 22.44 -13.26 0.97
N LEU A 200 21.74 -13.76 1.98
CA LEU A 200 20.31 -13.60 2.15
C LEU A 200 20.04 -12.73 3.40
N ASP A 201 19.51 -11.53 3.18
CA ASP A 201 19.09 -10.63 4.24
C ASP A 201 17.56 -10.63 4.32
N GLU A 202 17.03 -11.12 5.43
CA GLU A 202 15.60 -11.08 5.75
C GLU A 202 15.35 -9.99 6.79
N VAL A 203 14.58 -8.96 6.41
CA VAL A 203 14.21 -7.85 7.27
C VAL A 203 12.72 -7.93 7.55
N SER A 204 12.36 -8.17 8.80
CA SER A 204 10.98 -8.12 9.28
C SER A 204 10.70 -6.77 9.93
N LEU A 205 9.57 -6.16 9.55
CA LEU A 205 9.11 -4.89 10.10
C LEU A 205 7.75 -5.06 10.73
N ASN A 206 7.56 -4.41 11.88
CA ASN A 206 6.25 -4.20 12.45
C ASN A 206 6.16 -2.89 13.22
N GLY A 207 4.95 -2.38 13.40
CA GLY A 207 4.71 -1.27 14.32
C GLY A 207 3.31 -0.71 14.20
N PHE A 208 2.99 0.18 15.13
CA PHE A 208 1.68 0.81 15.21
C PHE A 208 1.74 2.22 14.64
N PHE A 209 0.65 2.62 14.01
CA PHE A 209 0.47 3.98 13.52
C PHE A 209 -0.95 4.47 13.82
N TRP A 210 -1.12 5.78 13.75
CA TRP A 210 -2.43 6.39 13.83
C TRP A 210 -2.54 7.58 12.90
N GLU A 211 -3.77 7.82 12.45
CA GLU A 211 -4.13 8.90 11.54
C GLU A 211 -5.37 9.61 12.06
N ALA A 212 -5.45 10.91 11.84
CA ALA A 212 -6.58 11.72 12.24
C ALA A 212 -7.04 12.60 11.09
N GLY A 213 -8.34 12.85 11.02
CA GLY A 213 -8.97 13.60 9.96
C GLY A 213 -10.06 14.52 10.49
N LEU A 214 -10.22 15.66 9.84
CA LEU A 214 -11.34 16.58 10.02
C LEU A 214 -11.91 16.97 8.66
N GLN A 215 -13.24 17.08 8.59
CA GLN A 215 -13.95 17.60 7.42
C GLN A 215 -15.07 18.54 7.86
N TYR A 216 -15.32 19.58 7.08
CA TYR A 216 -16.44 20.47 7.23
C TYR A 216 -17.22 20.57 5.93
N THR A 217 -18.52 20.33 6.01
CA THR A 217 -19.45 20.36 4.89
C THR A 217 -20.46 21.48 5.09
N HIS A 218 -20.54 22.38 4.10
CA HIS A 218 -21.54 23.42 4.04
C HIS A 218 -22.48 23.18 2.86
N ASP A 219 -23.76 22.93 3.16
CA ASP A 219 -24.83 22.84 2.16
C ASP A 219 -25.48 24.21 1.97
N PHE A 220 -25.37 24.77 0.76
CA PHE A 220 -26.01 26.04 0.44
C PHE A 220 -27.52 25.86 0.30
N LYS A 221 -28.30 26.79 0.82
CA LYS A 221 -29.77 26.77 0.73
C LYS A 221 -30.27 27.82 -0.27
N LYS A 222 -31.28 27.47 -1.06
CA LYS A 222 -32.06 28.38 -1.92
C LYS A 222 -33.44 28.59 -1.32
N LEU A 223 -34.05 29.72 -1.64
CA LEU A 223 -35.45 29.98 -1.31
C LEU A 223 -36.31 29.44 -2.45
N ASN A 224 -37.30 28.63 -2.11
CA ASN A 224 -38.32 28.18 -3.06
C ASN A 224 -39.35 29.27 -3.34
N ALA A 225 -40.23 29.03 -4.33
CA ALA A 225 -41.32 29.94 -4.69
C ALA A 225 -42.25 30.26 -3.50
N GLU A 226 -42.31 29.35 -2.53
CA GLU A 226 -43.09 29.45 -1.29
C GLU A 226 -42.32 30.15 -0.14
N GLY A 227 -41.09 30.61 -0.35
CA GLY A 227 -40.27 31.29 0.66
C GLY A 227 -39.57 30.36 1.67
N GLU A 228 -39.67 29.05 1.48
CA GLU A 228 -38.97 28.05 2.31
C GLU A 228 -37.51 27.85 1.87
N ARG A 229 -36.60 27.64 2.83
CA ARG A 229 -35.18 27.40 2.55
C ARG A 229 -34.94 25.93 2.20
N GLU A 230 -34.92 25.59 0.92
CA GLU A 230 -34.53 24.27 0.41
C GLU A 230 -33.04 24.14 0.10
N SER A 231 -32.56 22.91 -0.02
CA SER A 231 -31.18 22.64 -0.41
C SER A 231 -30.94 23.06 -1.86
N SER A 232 -29.93 23.88 -2.11
CA SER A 232 -29.56 24.33 -3.45
C SER A 232 -28.94 23.21 -4.32
N GLY A 233 -28.67 22.03 -3.74
CA GLY A 233 -27.83 20.99 -4.36
C GLY A 233 -26.35 21.35 -4.46
N ARG A 234 -25.95 22.56 -4.02
CA ARG A 234 -24.55 23.00 -3.98
C ARG A 234 -23.97 22.71 -2.61
N ARG A 235 -22.85 22.01 -2.59
CA ARG A 235 -22.12 21.62 -1.37
C ARG A 235 -20.67 22.04 -1.48
N LEU A 236 -20.14 22.63 -0.41
CA LEU A 236 -18.71 22.88 -0.25
C LEU A 236 -18.19 21.99 0.88
N THR A 237 -17.22 21.14 0.56
CA THR A 237 -16.51 20.32 1.55
C THR A 237 -15.07 20.78 1.64
N VAL A 238 -14.59 21.02 2.85
CA VAL A 238 -13.18 21.30 3.14
C VAL A 238 -12.72 20.25 4.14
N GLY A 239 -11.51 19.72 3.98
CA GLY A 239 -10.99 18.75 4.91
C GLY A 239 -9.48 18.84 5.06
N LEU A 240 -9.00 18.30 6.16
CA LEU A 240 -7.60 18.11 6.47
C LEU A 240 -7.44 16.74 7.13
N TYR A 241 -6.30 16.11 6.89
CA TYR A 241 -5.93 14.88 7.58
C TYR A 241 -4.42 14.89 7.81
N GLY A 242 -3.99 14.06 8.75
CA GLY A 242 -2.58 13.87 9.06
C GLY A 242 -2.36 12.54 9.75
N ASN A 243 -1.13 12.06 9.65
CA ASN A 243 -0.67 10.84 10.29
C ASN A 243 0.41 11.18 11.33
N SER A 244 0.58 10.29 12.30
CA SER A 244 1.71 10.33 13.22
C SER A 244 3.03 10.08 12.50
N THR A 245 4.14 10.47 13.13
CA THR A 245 5.42 9.81 12.87
C THR A 245 5.26 8.34 13.25
N ASP A 246 5.45 7.46 12.27
CA ASP A 246 5.28 6.03 12.48
C ASP A 246 6.55 5.44 13.13
N ASN A 247 6.41 4.88 14.33
CA ASN A 247 7.51 4.19 15.02
C ASN A 247 7.44 2.69 14.71
N PHE A 248 8.48 2.16 14.07
CA PHE A 248 8.55 0.75 13.69
C PHE A 248 9.72 0.03 14.34
N ASN A 249 9.50 -1.22 14.74
CA ASN A 249 10.55 -2.13 15.13
C ASN A 249 10.97 -2.96 13.91
N THR A 250 12.29 -3.03 13.71
CA THR A 250 12.89 -3.79 12.62
C THR A 250 13.74 -4.90 13.21
N ASN A 251 13.46 -6.14 12.82
CA ASN A 251 14.27 -7.30 13.17
C ASN A 251 14.89 -7.87 11.90
N THR A 252 16.22 -7.92 11.86
CA THR A 252 17.00 -8.34 10.69
C THR A 252 17.70 -9.66 10.96
N ARG A 253 17.48 -10.63 10.08
CA ARG A 253 18.20 -11.90 10.06
C ARG A 253 19.05 -11.96 8.79
N ARG A 254 20.34 -12.24 8.96
CA ARG A 254 21.28 -12.40 7.85
C ARG A 254 21.76 -13.83 7.79
N PHE A 255 21.67 -14.42 6.61
CA PHE A 255 22.19 -15.73 6.29
C PHE A 255 23.21 -15.60 5.16
N ALA A 256 24.30 -16.35 5.24
CA ALA A 256 25.31 -16.41 4.21
C ALA A 256 25.61 -17.88 3.91
N GLU A 257 25.51 -18.24 2.65
CA GLU A 257 25.77 -19.58 2.15
C GLU A 257 26.87 -19.53 1.11
N ARG A 258 27.70 -20.57 1.10
CA ARG A 258 28.73 -20.77 0.09
C ARG A 258 28.67 -22.21 -0.39
N TYR A 259 28.42 -22.42 -1.68
CA TYR A 259 28.28 -23.74 -2.30
C TYR A 259 28.95 -23.78 -3.68
N SER A 260 29.28 -24.96 -4.19
CA SER A 260 29.90 -25.15 -5.51
C SER A 260 29.04 -26.10 -6.34
N PHE A 261 28.73 -25.75 -7.59
CA PHE A 261 27.85 -26.55 -8.45
C PHE A 261 28.46 -27.92 -8.81
N ASP A 262 29.80 -28.01 -8.92
CA ASP A 262 30.50 -29.22 -9.34
C ASP A 262 30.65 -30.31 -8.27
N PHE A 263 30.31 -30.04 -7.01
CA PHE A 263 30.40 -31.03 -5.93
C PHE A 263 29.16 -31.95 -5.81
N ASN A 264 28.18 -31.81 -6.70
CA ASN A 264 26.99 -32.67 -6.75
C ASN A 264 27.06 -33.80 -7.79
N VAL A 265 28.23 -34.02 -8.42
CA VAL A 265 28.44 -35.13 -9.35
C VAL A 265 29.41 -36.14 -8.74
N GLN A 266 28.88 -37.33 -8.47
CA GLN A 266 29.52 -38.61 -8.07
C GLN A 266 29.58 -38.96 -6.58
N ASP A 267 28.50 -39.60 -6.13
CA ASP A 267 28.59 -40.85 -5.36
C ASP A 267 27.52 -41.83 -5.89
N THR A 268 27.78 -42.44 -7.06
CA THR A 268 27.33 -43.78 -7.49
C THR A 268 28.09 -44.21 -8.74
#